data_AF-A0A7K4F6H5-F1
#
_entry.id   AF-A0A7K4F6H5-F1
#
_cell.length_a   1.000
_cell.length_b   1.000
_cell.length_c   1.000
_cell.angle_alpha   90.00
_cell.angle_beta   90.00
_cell.angle_gamma   90.00
#
_symmetry.space_group_name_H-M   'P 1'
#
loop_
_entity.id
_entity.type
_entity.pdbx_description
1 polymer ?
#
loop_
_entity_poly.entity_id
_entity_poly.type
_entity_poly.pdbx_seq_one_letter_code
_entity_poly.pdbx_strand_id
1 'polypeptide(L)'
;KDPWFDITEKVETVTISEMKSQKDRDIYPNVDLYSASLYYMLKIPMDLNTPIFAISRVVGWAAHIIEEKFAEAAPKPALYRPKATYVGKYCGPEGCEYKTLDLRK
;
A
#
# COMPACT_ATOMS: atom_id res chain seq x y z
N LYS A 1 -23.49 -17.03 -18.74
CA LYS A 1 -23.20 -15.70 -18.16
C LYS A 1 -22.25 -15.93 -17.00
N ASP A 2 -21.11 -15.24 -16.98
CA ASP A 2 -20.15 -15.38 -15.88
C ASP A 2 -20.71 -14.69 -14.63
N PRO A 3 -20.85 -15.38 -13.48
CA PRO A 3 -21.54 -14.86 -12.30
C PRO A 3 -20.69 -13.87 -11.47
N TRP A 4 -19.47 -13.58 -11.90
CA TRP A 4 -18.49 -12.82 -11.11
C TRP A 4 -18.89 -11.38 -10.86
N PHE A 5 -19.54 -10.74 -11.82
CA PHE A 5 -20.08 -9.39 -11.65
C PHE A 5 -21.16 -9.36 -10.56
N ASP A 6 -22.14 -10.26 -10.65
CA ASP A 6 -23.26 -10.36 -9.68
C ASP A 6 -22.75 -10.67 -8.27
N ILE A 7 -21.73 -11.53 -8.15
CA ILE A 7 -21.07 -11.81 -6.86
C ILE A 7 -20.40 -10.55 -6.32
N THR A 8 -19.68 -9.81 -7.16
CA THR A 8 -18.93 -8.60 -6.76
C THR A 8 -19.87 -7.50 -6.27
N GLU A 9 -20.98 -7.27 -6.97
CA GLU A 9 -22.04 -6.33 -6.58
C GLU A 9 -22.69 -6.72 -5.24
N LYS A 10 -22.93 -8.01 -5.04
CA LYS A 10 -23.47 -8.50 -3.76
C LYS A 10 -22.48 -8.34 -2.61
N VAL A 11 -21.19 -8.58 -2.86
CA VAL A 11 -20.12 -8.35 -1.88
C VAL A 11 -20.03 -6.87 -1.51
N GLU A 12 -20.10 -5.95 -2.47
CA GLU A 12 -20.16 -4.51 -2.22
C GLU A 12 -21.31 -4.17 -1.27
N THR A 13 -22.53 -4.57 -1.63
CA THR A 13 -23.75 -4.22 -0.87
C THR A 13 -23.68 -4.71 0.58
N VAL A 14 -23.30 -5.98 0.77
CA VAL A 14 -23.17 -6.59 2.09
C VAL A 14 -22.05 -5.93 2.90
N THR A 15 -20.92 -5.64 2.27
CA THR A 15 -19.78 -5.01 2.95
C THR A 15 -20.13 -3.61 3.43
N ILE A 16 -20.83 -2.82 2.62
CA ILE A 16 -21.28 -1.46 3.01
C ILE A 16 -22.21 -1.54 4.23
N SER A 17 -23.21 -2.44 4.21
CA SER A 17 -24.13 -2.59 5.33
C SER A 17 -23.43 -3.04 6.62
N GLU A 18 -22.52 -4.00 6.52
CA GLU A 18 -21.77 -4.53 7.66
C GLU A 18 -20.81 -3.48 8.25
N MET A 19 -20.08 -2.77 7.39
CA MET A 19 -19.14 -1.74 7.84
C MET A 19 -19.85 -0.58 8.52
N LYS A 20 -21.02 -0.18 8.00
CA LYS A 20 -21.86 0.85 8.63
C LYS A 20 -22.34 0.42 10.01
N SER A 21 -22.83 -0.82 10.13
CA SER A 21 -23.29 -1.40 11.41
C SER A 21 -22.16 -1.47 12.46
N GLN A 22 -20.96 -1.88 12.06
CA GLN A 22 -19.86 -2.13 13.00
C GLN A 22 -19.05 -0.87 13.38
N LYS A 23 -18.93 0.10 12.46
CA LYS A 23 -17.99 1.23 12.62
C LYS A 23 -18.66 2.60 12.63
N ASP A 24 -20.00 2.65 12.56
CA ASP A 24 -20.81 3.87 12.54
C ASP A 24 -20.31 4.91 11.52
N ARG A 25 -19.80 4.41 10.38
CA ARG A 25 -19.29 5.23 9.29
C ARG A 25 -19.45 4.50 7.96
N ASP A 26 -19.69 5.27 6.90
CA ASP A 26 -19.81 4.72 5.57
C ASP A 26 -18.42 4.34 5.04
N ILE A 27 -18.20 3.04 4.81
CA ILE A 27 -16.98 2.49 4.19
C ILE A 27 -17.39 1.79 2.91
N TYR A 28 -16.91 2.35 1.80
CA TYR A 28 -17.15 1.82 0.47
C TYR A 28 -15.97 0.95 0.01
N PRO A 29 -16.21 -0.07 -0.82
CA PRO A 29 -15.12 -0.81 -1.43
C PRO A 29 -14.27 0.11 -2.30
N ASN A 30 -12.98 -0.19 -2.38
CA ASN A 30 -12.06 0.53 -3.26
C ASN A 30 -12.13 -0.02 -4.70
N VAL A 31 -11.40 0.62 -5.60
CA VAL A 31 -11.31 0.23 -7.01
C VAL A 31 -10.82 -1.22 -7.21
N ASP A 32 -10.07 -1.77 -6.24
CA ASP A 32 -9.47 -3.09 -6.35
C ASP A 32 -10.49 -4.23 -6.29
N LEU A 33 -11.66 -4.00 -5.66
CA LEU A 33 -12.74 -4.98 -5.63
C LEU A 33 -13.18 -5.35 -7.05
N TYR A 34 -13.45 -4.32 -7.86
CA TYR A 34 -13.91 -4.53 -9.23
C TYR A 34 -12.76 -4.93 -10.16
N SER A 35 -11.55 -4.39 -9.97
CA SER A 35 -10.41 -4.75 -10.82
C SER A 35 -10.07 -6.24 -10.71
N ALA A 36 -10.17 -6.84 -9.50
CA ALA A 36 -9.95 -8.27 -9.30
C ALA A 36 -10.96 -9.14 -10.08
N SER A 37 -12.26 -8.84 -9.98
CA SER A 37 -13.30 -9.56 -10.73
C SER A 37 -13.12 -9.41 -12.25
N LEU A 38 -12.73 -8.21 -12.70
CA LEU A 38 -12.51 -7.92 -14.11
C LEU A 38 -11.33 -8.71 -14.68
N TYR A 39 -10.18 -8.71 -13.99
CA TYR A 39 -9.01 -9.48 -14.41
C TYR A 39 -9.29 -10.97 -14.45
N TYR A 40 -10.06 -11.48 -13.48
CA TYR A 40 -10.50 -12.88 -13.49
C TYR A 40 -11.38 -13.20 -14.71
N MET A 41 -12.36 -12.35 -15.02
CA MET A 41 -13.21 -12.50 -16.21
C MET A 41 -12.43 -12.41 -17.53
N LEU A 42 -11.35 -11.63 -17.55
CA LEU A 42 -10.39 -11.56 -18.66
C LEU A 42 -9.44 -12.76 -18.75
N LYS A 43 -9.57 -13.75 -17.85
CA LYS A 43 -8.72 -14.94 -17.74
C LYS A 43 -7.25 -14.62 -17.50
N ILE A 44 -6.99 -13.51 -16.83
CA ILE A 44 -5.65 -13.14 -16.39
C ILE A 44 -5.30 -13.98 -15.15
N PRO A 45 -4.13 -14.63 -15.09
CA PRO A 45 -3.67 -15.31 -13.88
C PRO A 45 -3.67 -14.37 -12.67
N MET A 46 -4.22 -14.80 -11.53
CA MET A 46 -4.35 -13.94 -10.33
C MET A 46 -3.01 -13.39 -9.82
N ASP A 47 -1.92 -14.14 -10.00
CA ASP A 47 -0.56 -13.73 -9.65
C ASP A 47 -0.10 -12.47 -10.42
N LEU A 48 -0.79 -12.10 -11.51
CA LEU A 48 -0.49 -10.93 -12.34
C LEU A 48 -1.31 -9.68 -11.98
N ASN A 49 -2.21 -9.73 -11.00
CA ASN A 49 -3.01 -8.57 -10.59
C ASN A 49 -2.12 -7.37 -10.18
N THR A 50 -1.16 -7.61 -9.27
CA THR A 50 -0.23 -6.56 -8.81
C THR A 50 0.74 -6.10 -9.91
N PRO A 51 1.34 -6.99 -10.72
CA PRO A 51 2.09 -6.58 -11.91
C PRO A 51 1.33 -5.67 -12.88
N ILE A 52 0.06 -5.95 -13.17
CA ILE A 52 -0.76 -5.10 -14.06
C ILE A 52 -1.00 -3.72 -13.44
N PHE A 53 -1.30 -3.69 -12.14
CA PHE A 53 -1.37 -2.43 -11.40
C PHE A 53 -0.06 -1.65 -11.53
N ALA A 54 1.09 -2.29 -11.32
CA ALA A 54 2.40 -1.65 -11.45
C ALA A 54 2.66 -1.10 -12.86
N ILE A 55 2.30 -1.84 -13.92
CA ILE A 55 2.40 -1.39 -15.32
C ILE A 55 1.59 -0.09 -15.52
N SER A 56 0.34 -0.06 -15.04
CA SER A 56 -0.47 1.16 -15.06
C SER A 56 0.20 2.30 -14.29
N ARG A 57 0.92 2.01 -13.20
CA ARG A 57 1.59 3.01 -12.37
C ARG A 57 2.87 3.61 -12.91
N VAL A 58 3.56 2.93 -13.83
CA VAL A 58 4.82 3.40 -14.42
C VAL A 58 4.71 4.84 -14.94
N VAL A 59 3.62 5.20 -15.64
CA VAL A 59 3.46 6.56 -16.21
C VAL A 59 3.46 7.64 -15.12
N GLY A 60 2.75 7.43 -14.02
CA GLY A 60 2.72 8.43 -12.96
C GLY A 60 3.99 8.44 -12.11
N TRP A 61 4.62 7.28 -11.88
CA TRP A 61 5.93 7.24 -11.23
C TRP A 61 6.99 7.98 -12.05
N ALA A 62 7.00 7.78 -13.37
CA ALA A 62 7.88 8.52 -14.27
C ALA A 62 7.59 10.02 -14.22
N ALA A 63 6.32 10.43 -14.24
CA ALA A 63 5.92 11.83 -14.13
C ALA A 63 6.41 12.47 -12.82
N HIS A 64 6.23 11.80 -11.67
CA HIS A 64 6.73 12.30 -10.38
C HIS A 64 8.25 12.43 -10.35
N ILE A 65 8.99 11.47 -10.93
CA ILE A 65 10.45 11.54 -11.01
C ILE A 65 10.90 12.72 -11.89
N ILE A 66 10.21 12.96 -13.00
CA ILE A 66 10.51 14.08 -13.90
C ILE A 66 10.21 15.40 -13.19
N GLU A 67 9.07 15.51 -12.52
CA GLU A 67 8.68 16.69 -11.74
C GLU A 67 9.72 16.99 -10.65
N GLU A 68 10.11 15.99 -9.88
CA GLU A 68 11.10 16.15 -8.80
C GLU A 68 12.48 16.61 -9.32
N LYS A 69 12.90 16.10 -10.48
CA LYS A 69 14.24 16.36 -11.02
C LYS A 69 14.34 17.65 -11.83
N PHE A 70 13.29 18.00 -12.56
CA PHE A 70 13.36 18.99 -13.65
C PHE A 70 12.31 20.09 -13.58
N ALA A 71 11.26 19.99 -12.75
CA ALA A 71 10.26 21.04 -12.71
C ALA A 71 10.81 22.29 -12.01
N GLU A 72 10.71 23.44 -12.69
CA GLU A 72 11.07 24.77 -12.16
C GLU A 72 10.17 25.22 -10.99
N ALA A 73 9.11 24.46 -10.69
CA ALA A 73 8.20 24.72 -9.57
C ALA A 73 8.89 24.56 -8.20
N ALA A 74 9.94 23.73 -8.10
CA ALA A 74 10.75 23.61 -6.90
C ALA A 74 12.09 24.35 -7.11
N PRO A 75 12.50 25.26 -6.21
CA PRO A 75 13.71 26.07 -6.38
C PRO A 75 15.02 25.26 -6.46
N LYS A 76 15.00 23.97 -6.06
CA LYS A 76 16.09 23.01 -6.26
C LYS A 76 15.60 21.58 -6.00
N PRO A 77 16.11 20.55 -6.72
CA PRO A 77 15.92 19.15 -6.33
C PRO A 77 16.44 18.92 -4.90
N ALA A 78 15.59 18.37 -4.03
CA ALA A 78 15.89 18.14 -2.62
C ALA A 78 16.22 16.67 -2.36
N LEU A 79 17.24 16.40 -1.56
CA LEU A 79 17.58 15.05 -1.14
C LEU A 79 16.77 14.66 0.10
N TYR A 80 15.90 13.64 -0.02
CA TYR A 80 15.12 13.15 1.11
C TYR A 80 16.00 12.43 2.15
N ARG A 81 16.15 13.03 3.34
CA ARG A 81 16.87 12.45 4.50
C ARG A 81 16.08 12.72 5.79
N PRO A 82 14.98 11.98 6.04
CA PRO A 82 14.25 12.12 7.29
C PRO A 82 15.12 11.70 8.49
N LYS A 83 14.93 12.34 9.63
CA LYS A 83 15.55 11.95 10.92
C LYS A 83 14.62 11.01 11.69
N ALA A 84 15.18 10.19 12.56
CA ALA A 84 14.43 9.36 13.49
C ALA A 84 14.83 9.68 14.93
N THR A 85 13.86 9.65 15.83
CA THR A 85 14.09 9.73 17.28
C THR A 85 14.40 8.34 17.80
N TYR A 86 15.54 8.19 18.48
CA TYR A 86 15.91 6.94 19.11
C TYR A 86 15.11 6.74 20.42
N VAL A 87 14.33 5.66 20.49
CA VAL A 87 13.54 5.26 21.68
C VAL A 87 13.98 3.89 22.22
N GLY A 88 15.19 3.45 21.84
CA GLY A 88 15.75 2.20 22.34
C GLY A 88 16.22 2.32 23.80
N LYS A 89 16.61 1.19 24.38
CA LYS A 89 17.10 1.14 25.77
C LYS A 89 18.40 1.93 25.89
N TYR A 90 18.37 2.98 26.71
CA TYR A 90 19.58 3.70 27.08
C TYR A 90 20.34 2.90 28.14
N CYS A 91 21.53 2.40 27.78
CA CYS A 91 22.42 1.65 28.68
C CYS A 91 23.55 2.52 29.26
N GLY A 92 23.43 3.85 29.18
CA GLY A 92 24.51 4.77 29.55
C GLY A 92 25.36 5.24 28.36
N PRO A 93 26.37 6.08 28.61
CA PRO A 93 27.21 6.69 27.56
C PRO A 93 28.10 5.69 26.82
N GLU A 94 28.44 4.56 27.45
CA GLU A 94 29.28 3.50 26.87
C GLU A 94 28.49 2.51 26.00
N GLY A 95 27.16 2.65 25.96
CA GLY A 95 26.27 1.77 25.20
C GLY A 95 25.96 0.46 25.93
N CYS A 96 25.12 -0.37 25.30
CA CYS A 96 24.78 -1.67 25.84
C CYS A 96 25.87 -2.68 25.50
N GLU A 97 26.32 -3.46 26.48
CA GLU A 97 27.21 -4.58 26.25
C GLU A 97 26.49 -5.65 25.41
N TYR A 98 27.10 -6.04 24.29
CA TYR A 98 26.58 -7.12 23.46
C TYR A 98 26.79 -8.47 24.16
N LYS A 99 25.71 -9.17 24.48
CA LYS A 99 25.75 -10.57 24.94
C LYS A 99 25.45 -11.51 23.78
N THR A 100 26.26 -12.55 23.60
CA THR A 100 26.01 -13.60 22.59
C THR A 100 24.70 -14.33 22.87
N LEU A 101 24.15 -14.99 21.86
CA LEU A 101 22.84 -15.66 21.95
C LEU A 101 22.79 -16.69 23.09
N ASP A 102 23.86 -17.47 23.29
CA ASP A 102 23.95 -18.49 24.34
C ASP A 102 23.92 -17.92 25.77
N LEU A 103 24.20 -16.61 25.91
CA LEU A 103 24.24 -15.89 27.18
C LEU A 103 22.96 -15.10 27.47
N ARG A 104 21.97 -15.16 26.57
CA ARG A 104 20.65 -14.55 26.76
C ARG A 104 19.72 -15.61 27.36
N LYS A 105 19.10 -15.31 28.49
CA LYS A 105 18.07 -16.18 29.09
C LYS A 105 16.80 -16.18 28.26
#